data_AF-A0A0C2FCH5-F1
#
_entry.id   AF-A0A0C2FCH5-F1
#
_cell.length_a   1.000
_cell.length_b   1.000
_cell.length_c   1.000
_cell.angle_alpha   90.00
_cell.angle_beta   90.00
_cell.angle_gamma   90.00
#
_symmetry.space_group_name_H-M   'P 1'
#
loop_
_entity.id
_entity.type
_entity.pdbx_description
1 polymer ?
#
loop_
_entity_poly.entity_id
_entity_poly.type
_entity_poly.pdbx_seq_one_letter_code
_entity_poly.pdbx_strand_id
1 'polypeptide(L)'
;DPIPSHDYCPEEDPKLYRSQKTGRGPLTEDWVQEFVKAGKPVMCAYKMCRVEFRYWGMQTRAERWIHDLALRNTMLRAHRQAWAWQDEWVGLNMTDIRRLEAEAAEHLSAVMAAEYVV
;
A
#
# COMPACT_ATOMS: atom_id res chain seq x y z
N ASP A 1 -4.52 -9.14 8.93
CA ASP A 1 -3.06 -9.32 9.03
C ASP A 1 -2.45 -8.44 10.12
N PRO A 2 -1.52 -8.98 10.92
CA PRO A 2 -0.81 -8.22 11.95
C PRO A 2 0.19 -7.24 11.32
N ILE A 3 0.39 -6.12 11.99
CA ILE A 3 1.37 -5.07 11.67
C ILE A 3 2.18 -4.82 12.95
N PRO A 4 3.49 -4.55 12.84
CA PRO A 4 4.28 -4.13 13.99
C PRO A 4 3.66 -2.91 14.68
N SER A 5 3.69 -2.87 16.01
CA SER A 5 3.06 -1.77 16.77
C SER A 5 3.58 -0.39 16.41
N HIS A 6 4.87 -0.27 16.06
CA HIS A 6 5.49 1.00 15.66
C HIS A 6 5.08 1.46 14.25
N ASP A 7 4.57 0.56 13.42
CA ASP A 7 4.07 0.86 12.07
C ASP A 7 2.54 1.08 12.07
N TYR A 8 1.86 0.89 13.21
CA TYR A 8 0.41 1.02 13.28
C TYR A 8 -0.04 2.48 13.24
N CYS A 9 -0.90 2.80 12.27
CA CYS A 9 -1.53 4.10 12.10
C CYS A 9 -3.06 3.88 12.12
N PRO A 10 -3.79 4.38 13.15
CA PRO A 10 -5.25 4.23 13.25
C PRO A 10 -6.01 4.77 12.04
N GLU A 11 -5.53 5.86 11.45
CA GLU A 11 -6.11 6.52 10.28
C GLU A 11 -6.00 5.65 9.03
N GLU A 12 -4.99 4.77 8.98
CA GLU A 12 -4.76 3.80 7.90
C GLU A 12 -5.34 2.41 8.24
N ASP A 13 -6.21 2.29 9.26
CA ASP A 13 -6.80 1.01 9.65
C ASP A 13 -8.12 0.71 8.91
N PRO A 14 -8.17 -0.29 8.01
CA PRO A 14 -9.40 -0.65 7.30
C PRO A 14 -10.54 -1.09 8.22
N LYS A 15 -10.24 -1.54 9.45
CA LYS A 15 -11.24 -1.91 10.46
C LYS A 15 -11.90 -0.71 11.13
N LEU A 16 -11.30 0.47 11.01
CA LEU A 16 -11.80 1.72 11.59
C LEU A 16 -12.29 2.69 10.51
N TYR A 17 -11.59 2.72 9.38
CA TYR A 17 -11.85 3.65 8.29
C TYR A 17 -13.18 3.38 7.59
N ARG A 18 -13.95 4.45 7.36
CA ARG A 18 -15.14 4.47 6.51
C ARG A 18 -15.04 5.65 5.54
N SER A 19 -15.17 5.36 4.26
CA SER A 19 -15.20 6.37 3.20
C SER A 19 -16.47 7.21 3.27
N GLN A 20 -16.30 8.53 3.21
CA GLN A 20 -17.40 9.50 3.12
C GLN A 20 -17.94 9.62 1.69
N LYS A 21 -17.08 9.42 0.67
CA LYS A 21 -17.51 9.54 -0.74
C LYS A 21 -18.23 8.30 -1.27
N THR A 22 -17.93 7.12 -0.75
CA THR A 22 -18.47 5.84 -1.27
C THR A 22 -19.24 5.03 -0.25
N GLY A 23 -19.13 5.35 1.04
CA GLY A 23 -19.72 4.59 2.14
C GLY A 23 -19.05 3.23 2.42
N ARG A 24 -17.97 2.87 1.72
CA ARG A 24 -17.21 1.63 1.95
C ARG A 24 -16.51 1.65 3.31
N GLY A 25 -16.35 0.47 3.90
CA GLY A 25 -15.78 0.30 5.23
C GLY A 25 -16.75 0.62 6.37
N PRO A 26 -16.38 0.37 7.63
CA PRO A 26 -15.18 -0.39 8.03
C PRO A 26 -15.27 -1.86 7.62
N LEU A 27 -14.12 -2.49 7.42
CA LEU A 27 -14.03 -3.91 7.10
C LEU A 27 -14.19 -4.76 8.37
N THR A 28 -15.22 -5.60 8.40
CA THR A 28 -15.42 -6.65 9.40
C THR A 28 -14.50 -7.84 9.14
N GLU A 29 -14.45 -8.84 10.03
CA GLU A 29 -13.64 -10.05 9.76
C GLU A 29 -14.16 -10.86 8.57
N ASP A 30 -15.48 -10.80 8.30
CA ASP A 30 -16.15 -11.52 7.22
C ASP A 30 -16.42 -10.64 5.98
N TRP A 31 -15.71 -9.51 5.86
CA TRP A 31 -15.99 -8.50 4.82
C TRP A 31 -15.95 -9.07 3.40
N VAL A 32 -15.10 -10.05 3.13
CA VAL A 32 -14.97 -10.68 1.81
C VAL A 32 -16.27 -11.40 1.46
N GLN A 33 -16.76 -12.24 2.37
CA GLN A 33 -17.97 -13.03 2.20
C GLN A 33 -19.19 -12.12 2.08
N GLU A 34 -19.26 -11.08 2.92
CA GLU A 34 -20.31 -10.06 2.85
C GLU A 34 -20.33 -9.33 1.50
N PHE A 35 -19.16 -8.93 0.98
CA PHE A 35 -19.06 -8.23 -0.29
C PHE A 35 -19.42 -9.13 -1.47
N VAL A 36 -18.91 -10.37 -1.49
CA VAL A 36 -19.24 -11.36 -2.54
C VAL A 36 -20.73 -11.68 -2.54
N LYS A 37 -21.33 -11.94 -1.36
CA LYS A 37 -22.76 -12.22 -1.23
C LYS A 37 -23.62 -11.04 -1.68
N ALA A 38 -23.19 -9.81 -1.40
CA ALA A 38 -23.89 -8.58 -1.79
C ALA A 38 -23.60 -8.14 -3.24
N GLY A 39 -22.78 -8.88 -4.01
CA GLY A 39 -22.40 -8.51 -5.38
C GLY A 39 -21.58 -7.21 -5.46
N LYS A 40 -20.88 -6.83 -4.38
CA LYS A 40 -20.02 -5.64 -4.37
C LYS A 40 -18.73 -5.90 -5.15
N PRO A 41 -18.13 -4.87 -5.78
CA PRO A 41 -16.87 -5.03 -6.49
C PRO A 41 -15.74 -5.47 -5.54
N VAL A 42 -15.10 -6.59 -5.89
CA VAL A 42 -13.90 -7.11 -5.21
C VAL A 42 -12.90 -7.49 -6.30
N MET A 43 -11.61 -7.23 -6.05
CA MET A 43 -10.53 -7.65 -6.92
C MET A 43 -9.41 -8.29 -6.10
N CYS A 44 -8.51 -9.01 -6.78
CA CYS A 44 -7.32 -9.59 -6.17
C CYS A 44 -6.10 -9.26 -7.04
N ALA A 45 -5.00 -8.87 -6.41
CA ALA A 45 -3.72 -8.64 -7.08
C ALA A 45 -2.77 -9.80 -6.79
N TYR A 46 -2.46 -10.62 -7.81
CA TYR A 46 -1.50 -11.71 -7.71
C TYR A 46 -0.09 -11.19 -7.99
N LYS A 47 0.66 -10.85 -6.93
CA LYS A 47 2.02 -10.28 -7.02
C LYS A 47 3.08 -11.36 -6.87
N MET A 48 3.47 -12.00 -7.98
CA MET A 48 4.58 -12.95 -8.01
C MET A 48 5.91 -12.20 -7.87
N CYS A 49 6.58 -12.37 -6.73
CA CYS A 49 7.85 -11.70 -6.44
C CYS A 49 9.01 -12.69 -6.58
N ARG A 50 10.05 -12.30 -7.31
CA ARG A 50 11.30 -13.05 -7.40
C ARG A 50 12.44 -12.17 -6.89
N VAL A 51 13.20 -12.68 -5.94
CA VAL A 51 14.38 -12.02 -5.39
C VAL A 51 15.60 -12.88 -5.71
N GLU A 52 16.69 -12.23 -6.08
CA GLU A 52 17.97 -12.87 -6.33
C GLU A 52 19.08 -12.03 -5.69
N PHE A 53 19.78 -12.60 -4.71
CA PHE A 53 20.88 -11.95 -4.02
C PHE A 53 22.14 -12.82 -4.03
N ARG A 54 22.95 -12.66 -5.08
CA ARG A 54 24.16 -13.47 -5.29
C ARG A 54 25.36 -12.94 -4.51
N TYR A 55 25.35 -13.17 -3.20
CA TYR A 55 26.48 -12.85 -2.33
C TYR A 55 26.86 -14.02 -1.45
N TRP A 56 28.15 -14.37 -1.46
CA TRP A 56 28.66 -15.52 -0.74
C TRP A 56 28.39 -15.41 0.76
N GLY A 57 27.85 -16.49 1.35
CA GLY A 57 27.54 -16.56 2.79
C GLY A 57 26.29 -15.79 3.24
N MET A 58 25.64 -14.99 2.36
CA MET A 58 24.49 -14.16 2.75
C MET A 58 23.22 -14.37 1.93
N GLN A 59 23.29 -15.04 0.77
CA GLN A 59 22.15 -15.26 -0.14
C GLN A 59 20.85 -15.63 0.58
N THR A 60 20.81 -16.80 1.21
CA THR A 60 19.57 -17.33 1.84
C THR A 60 18.99 -16.39 2.90
N ARG A 61 19.85 -15.77 3.72
CA ARG A 61 19.42 -14.87 4.80
C ARG A 61 18.86 -13.57 4.23
N ALA A 62 19.53 -12.99 3.24
CA ALA A 62 19.10 -11.76 2.58
C ALA A 62 17.79 -11.97 1.81
N GLU A 63 17.70 -13.02 0.98
CA GLU A 63 16.51 -13.31 0.19
C GLU A 63 15.27 -13.55 1.07
N ARG A 64 15.41 -14.31 2.16
CA ARG A 64 14.32 -14.48 3.14
C ARG A 64 13.92 -13.15 3.78
N TRP A 65 14.87 -12.34 4.21
CA TRP A 65 14.58 -11.03 4.80
C TRP A 65 13.83 -10.11 3.81
N ILE A 66 14.25 -10.09 2.55
CA ILE A 66 13.59 -9.29 1.50
C ILE A 66 12.15 -9.76 1.31
N HIS A 67 11.91 -11.07 1.24
CA HIS A 67 10.55 -11.60 1.08
C HIS A 67 9.67 -11.35 2.31
N ASP A 68 10.11 -11.80 3.47
CA ASP A 68 9.28 -11.88 4.67
C ASP A 68 9.03 -10.53 5.33
N LEU A 69 9.99 -9.61 5.21
CA LEU A 69 9.92 -8.30 5.83
C LEU A 69 9.74 -7.21 4.78
N ALA A 70 10.71 -7.01 3.90
CA ALA A 70 10.70 -5.85 3.01
C ALA A 70 9.48 -5.86 2.07
N LEU A 71 9.28 -6.92 1.29
CA LEU A 71 8.18 -7.03 0.34
C LEU A 71 6.84 -7.18 1.05
N ARG A 72 6.71 -8.14 1.97
CA ARG A 72 5.45 -8.41 2.66
C ARG A 72 4.93 -7.18 3.41
N ASN A 73 5.76 -6.52 4.21
CA ASN A 73 5.31 -5.38 5.02
C ASN A 73 5.02 -4.16 4.15
N THR A 74 5.87 -3.87 3.15
CA THR A 74 5.63 -2.77 2.21
C THR A 74 4.31 -2.96 1.47
N MET A 75 4.04 -4.17 0.96
CA MET A 75 2.78 -4.45 0.27
C MET A 75 1.58 -4.36 1.21
N LEU A 76 1.66 -4.92 2.41
CA LEU A 76 0.56 -4.86 3.37
C LEU A 76 0.22 -3.42 3.73
N ARG A 77 1.23 -2.60 4.03
CA ARG A 77 1.05 -1.18 4.36
C ARG A 77 0.47 -0.41 3.18
N ALA A 78 1.03 -0.59 1.98
CA ALA A 78 0.56 0.10 0.78
C ALA A 78 -0.92 -0.19 0.46
N HIS A 79 -1.40 -1.44 0.62
CA HIS A 79 -2.83 -1.73 0.38
C HIS A 79 -3.75 -1.17 1.47
N ARG A 80 -3.30 -1.11 2.73
CA ARG A 80 -4.06 -0.46 3.81
C ARG A 80 -4.19 1.03 3.57
N GLN A 81 -3.10 1.68 3.20
CA GLN A 81 -3.09 3.08 2.79
C GLN A 81 -3.98 3.32 1.58
N ALA A 82 -3.87 2.50 0.53
CA ALA A 82 -4.73 2.61 -0.64
C ALA A 82 -6.23 2.46 -0.30
N TRP A 83 -6.55 1.62 0.69
CA TRP A 83 -7.92 1.49 1.20
C TRP A 83 -8.36 2.72 2.01
N ALA A 84 -7.55 3.18 2.95
CA ALA A 84 -7.89 4.31 3.83
C ALA A 84 -7.88 5.66 3.11
N TRP A 85 -7.11 5.81 2.02
CA TRP A 85 -7.04 7.03 1.24
C TRP A 85 -7.97 7.03 0.03
N GLN A 86 -8.96 6.12 0.00
CA GLN A 86 -9.85 6.01 -1.15
C GLN A 86 -10.62 7.29 -1.47
N ASP A 87 -10.93 8.11 -0.47
CA ASP A 87 -11.60 9.39 -0.70
C ASP A 87 -10.70 10.41 -1.40
N GLU A 88 -9.39 10.25 -1.38
CA GLU A 88 -8.44 11.15 -2.05
C GLU A 88 -8.37 10.88 -3.55
N TRP A 89 -8.41 9.61 -3.95
CA TRP A 89 -8.25 9.22 -5.36
C TRP A 89 -9.55 8.86 -6.06
N VAL A 90 -10.65 8.59 -5.35
CA VAL A 90 -11.93 8.29 -6.00
C VAL A 90 -12.45 9.51 -6.76
N GLY A 91 -12.76 9.30 -8.04
CA GLY A 91 -13.22 10.34 -8.96
C GLY A 91 -12.11 10.97 -9.80
N LEU A 92 -10.83 10.67 -9.53
CA LEU A 92 -9.75 11.06 -10.43
C LEU A 92 -9.82 10.28 -11.74
N ASN A 93 -9.50 10.96 -12.84
CA ASN A 93 -9.30 10.31 -14.14
C ASN A 93 -7.79 10.16 -14.44
N MET A 94 -7.45 9.41 -15.48
CA MET A 94 -6.04 9.16 -15.84
C MET A 94 -5.24 10.42 -16.19
N THR A 95 -5.89 11.50 -16.64
CA THR A 95 -5.22 12.79 -16.89
C THR A 95 -4.81 13.43 -15.56
N ASP A 96 -5.67 13.38 -14.55
CA ASP A 96 -5.35 13.87 -13.20
C ASP A 96 -4.19 13.08 -12.60
N ILE A 97 -4.22 11.75 -12.74
CA ILE A 97 -3.13 10.87 -12.27
C ILE A 97 -1.80 11.25 -12.92
N ARG A 98 -1.76 11.39 -14.25
CA ARG A 98 -0.52 11.77 -14.97
C ARG A 98 0.03 13.14 -14.53
N ARG A 99 -0.85 14.08 -14.22
CA ARG A 99 -0.45 15.39 -13.68
C ARG A 99 0.16 15.25 -12.28
N LEU A 100 -0.50 14.51 -11.39
CA LEU A 100 0.00 14.24 -10.04
C LEU A 100 1.34 13.50 -10.05
N GLU A 101 1.54 12.55 -10.98
CA GLU A 101 2.82 11.85 -11.16
C GLU A 101 3.96 12.83 -11.53
N ALA A 102 3.68 13.81 -12.41
CA ALA A 102 4.66 14.82 -12.79
C ALA A 102 5.00 15.78 -11.62
N GLU A 103 3.97 16.26 -10.92
CA GLU A 103 4.12 17.12 -9.73
C GLU A 103 4.91 16.39 -8.61
N ALA A 104 4.59 15.11 -8.37
CA ALA A 104 5.28 14.28 -7.38
C ALA A 104 6.75 14.02 -7.76
N ALA A 105 7.04 13.79 -9.05
CA ALA A 105 8.41 13.60 -9.53
C ALA A 105 9.27 14.86 -9.33
N GLU A 106 8.73 16.04 -9.66
CA GLU A 106 9.42 17.33 -9.45
C GLU A 106 9.66 17.58 -7.96
N HIS A 107 8.63 17.41 -7.13
CA HIS A 107 8.73 17.60 -5.69
C HIS A 107 9.77 16.66 -5.06
N LEU A 108 9.71 15.37 -5.39
CA LEU A 108 10.67 14.39 -4.89
C LEU A 108 12.10 14.74 -5.32
N SER A 109 12.30 15.19 -6.56
CA SER A 109 13.62 15.62 -7.04
C SER A 109 14.15 16.81 -6.24
N ALA A 110 13.29 17.79 -5.92
CA ALA A 110 13.69 18.94 -5.13
C ALA A 110 14.05 18.58 -3.68
N VAL A 111 13.25 17.70 -3.04
CA VAL A 111 13.52 17.21 -1.67
C VAL A 111 14.84 16.45 -1.61
N MET A 112 15.07 15.52 -2.54
CA MET A 112 16.32 14.75 -2.58
C MET A 112 17.54 15.64 -2.83
N ALA A 113 17.41 16.66 -3.68
CA ALA A 113 18.48 17.62 -3.90
C ALA A 113 18.79 18.44 -2.64
N ALA A 114 17.77 18.84 -1.87
CA ALA A 114 17.97 19.59 -0.63
C ALA A 114 18.66 18.77 0.48
N GLU A 115 18.35 17.47 0.60
CA GLU A 115 18.97 16.58 1.60
C GLU A 115 20.45 16.27 1.30
N TYR A 116 20.89 16.38 0.04
CA TYR A 116 22.30 16.19 -0.34
C TYR A 116 23.21 17.41 -0.04
N VAL A 117 22.64 18.55 0.39
CA VAL A 117 23.39 19.79 0.69
C VAL A 117 23.68 19.94 2.19
N VAL A 118 23.58 18.86 2.99
CA VAL A 118 23.93 18.84 4.43
C VAL A 118 25.15 17.96 4.67
#